data_AF-A0A518GP04-F1
#
_entry.id   AF-A0A518GP04-F1
#
_cell.length_a   1.000
_cell.length_b   1.000
_cell.length_c   1.000
_cell.angle_alpha   90.00
_cell.angle_beta   90.00
_cell.angle_gamma   90.00
#
_symmetry.space_group_name_H-M   'P 1'
#
loop_
_entity.id
_entity.type
_entity.pdbx_description
1 polymer ?
#
loop_
_entity_poly.entity_id
_entity_poly.type
_entity_poly.pdbx_seq_one_letter_code
_entity_poly.pdbx_strand_id
1 'polypeptide(L)'
;MLSKDCKHPTILGGKQQPAATTESEAEMTFGERVRELRHAKGWSLRVLAEKVDVGFTYLSRVENGRLNFGDYPSDALIHRLADALEADEEELTVLAERVPERIRRRVLQRPDVFGALANCDDKTLDKLMTEIGKKRRNR
;
A
#
# COMPACT_ATOMS: atom_id res chain seq x y z
N MET A 1 -28.14 -26.98 42.04
CA MET A 1 -27.77 -26.00 40.99
C MET A 1 -28.80 -24.88 41.05
N LEU A 2 -28.41 -23.71 41.57
CA LEU A 2 -29.33 -22.62 41.90
C LEU A 2 -29.74 -21.85 40.64
N SER A 3 -31.02 -21.92 40.28
CA SER A 3 -31.68 -20.89 39.48
C SER A 3 -32.17 -19.81 40.45
N LYS A 4 -31.66 -18.59 40.31
CA LYS A 4 -32.20 -17.40 40.96
C LYS A 4 -32.34 -16.30 39.91
N ASP A 5 -33.56 -16.15 39.42
CA ASP A 5 -34.00 -14.98 38.67
C ASP A 5 -34.12 -13.79 39.65
N CYS A 6 -33.51 -12.66 39.29
CA CYS A 6 -33.76 -11.36 39.90
C CYS A 6 -33.98 -10.32 38.79
N LYS A 7 -35.10 -9.59 38.89
CA LYS A 7 -35.54 -8.55 37.94
C LYS A 7 -35.08 -7.15 38.37
N HIS A 8 -34.70 -6.35 37.36
CA HIS A 8 -34.88 -4.89 37.15
C HIS A 8 -34.08 -3.88 38.02
N PRO A 9 -33.94 -2.58 37.61
CA PRO A 9 -34.42 -1.86 36.41
C PRO A 9 -33.39 -0.90 35.70
N THR A 10 -33.81 -0.40 34.52
CA THR A 10 -33.63 0.93 33.85
C THR A 10 -32.37 1.78 34.11
N ILE A 11 -31.70 2.28 33.04
CA ILE A 11 -31.36 3.71 32.81
C ILE A 11 -31.16 3.98 31.30
N LEU A 12 -31.72 5.12 30.88
CA LEU A 12 -31.66 5.80 29.58
C LEU A 12 -30.27 6.35 29.24
N GLY A 13 -30.00 6.50 27.94
CA GLY A 13 -29.24 7.64 27.44
C GLY A 13 -27.92 7.29 26.78
N GLY A 14 -27.75 7.76 25.54
CA GLY A 14 -26.47 7.73 24.85
C GLY A 14 -26.60 7.56 23.34
N LYS A 15 -27.32 8.48 22.67
CA LYS A 15 -26.97 8.76 21.28
C LYS A 15 -25.59 9.39 21.29
N GLN A 16 -24.57 8.60 21.01
CA GLN A 16 -23.24 9.10 20.64
C GLN A 16 -22.84 8.36 19.36
N GLN A 17 -23.30 8.90 18.23
CA GLN A 17 -22.43 8.97 17.07
C GLN A 17 -21.44 10.09 17.40
N PRO A 18 -20.14 9.76 17.42
CA PRO A 18 -19.28 10.25 16.35
C PRO A 18 -18.29 9.12 15.96
N ALA A 19 -17.60 9.14 14.85
CA ALA A 19 -17.28 10.17 13.90
C ALA A 19 -17.15 9.49 12.53
N ALA A 20 -17.17 10.29 11.46
CA ALA A 20 -16.61 9.89 10.18
C ALA A 20 -15.11 9.63 10.38
N THR A 21 -14.80 8.40 10.78
CA THR A 21 -13.46 7.84 10.65
C THR A 21 -13.49 7.19 9.28
N THR A 22 -12.61 7.60 8.38
CA THR A 22 -12.25 6.84 7.19
C THR A 22 -11.75 5.48 7.65
N GLU A 23 -12.70 4.56 7.85
CA GLU A 23 -12.45 3.19 8.24
C GLU A 23 -11.91 2.46 7.01
N SER A 24 -10.59 2.27 7.01
CA SER A 24 -9.93 1.07 6.51
C SER A 24 -10.46 0.56 5.17
N GLU A 25 -10.11 1.23 4.07
CA GLU A 25 -9.81 0.47 2.84
C GLU A 25 -8.71 -0.51 3.23
N ALA A 26 -8.99 -1.81 3.18
CA ALA A 26 -7.97 -2.83 3.42
C ALA A 26 -6.75 -2.49 2.56
N GLU A 27 -5.62 -2.12 3.18
CA GLU A 27 -4.41 -1.75 2.45
C GLU A 27 -4.05 -2.91 1.51
N MET A 28 -4.24 -2.68 0.21
CA MET A 28 -3.94 -3.67 -0.79
C MET A 28 -2.45 -3.97 -0.73
N THR A 29 -2.08 -5.22 -0.52
CA THR A 29 -0.68 -5.62 -0.52
C THR A 29 -0.14 -5.75 -1.94
N PHE A 30 1.19 -5.70 -2.10
CA PHE A 30 1.85 -5.97 -3.37
C PHE A 30 1.39 -7.28 -4.03
N GLY A 31 1.34 -8.36 -3.23
CA GLY A 31 0.96 -9.68 -3.71
C GLY A 31 -0.48 -9.73 -4.23
N GLU A 32 -1.40 -9.10 -3.49
CA GLU A 32 -2.80 -8.98 -3.89
C GLU A 32 -2.95 -8.17 -5.18
N ARG A 33 -2.23 -7.05 -5.31
CA ARG A 33 -2.25 -6.24 -6.53
C ARG A 33 -1.76 -7.00 -7.74
N VAL A 34 -0.63 -7.71 -7.63
CA VAL A 34 -0.09 -8.55 -8.70
C VAL A 34 -1.09 -9.65 -9.10
N ARG A 35 -1.72 -10.28 -8.11
CA ARG A 35 -2.73 -11.32 -8.32
C ARG A 35 -3.96 -10.77 -9.06
N GLU A 36 -4.44 -9.61 -8.66
CA GLU A 36 -5.57 -8.91 -9.30
C GLU A 36 -5.27 -8.63 -10.77
N LEU A 37 -4.12 -8.00 -11.06
CA LEU A 37 -3.68 -7.67 -12.42
C LEU A 37 -3.51 -8.92 -13.29
N ARG A 38 -2.95 -10.00 -12.72
CA ARG A 38 -2.81 -11.29 -13.43
C ARG A 38 -4.17 -11.85 -13.83
N HIS A 39 -5.15 -11.80 -12.93
CA HIS A 39 -6.51 -12.27 -13.20
C HIS A 39 -7.24 -11.37 -14.20
N ALA A 40 -7.01 -10.06 -14.18
CA ALA A 40 -7.56 -9.13 -15.17
C ALA A 40 -7.08 -9.46 -16.60
N LYS A 41 -5.86 -9.99 -16.74
CA LYS A 41 -5.33 -10.52 -18.02
C LYS A 41 -5.77 -11.96 -18.34
N GLY A 42 -6.51 -12.62 -17.46
CA GLY A 42 -6.91 -14.02 -17.63
C GLY A 42 -5.74 -15.01 -17.57
N TRP A 43 -4.62 -14.64 -16.95
CA TRP A 43 -3.41 -15.46 -16.94
C TRP A 43 -3.36 -16.41 -15.76
N SER A 44 -2.91 -17.64 -16.02
CA SER A 44 -2.52 -18.55 -14.94
C SER A 44 -1.19 -18.09 -14.30
N LEU A 45 -0.93 -18.55 -13.08
CA LEU A 45 0.36 -18.33 -12.40
C LEU A 45 1.56 -18.79 -13.26
N ARG A 46 1.43 -19.90 -14.00
CA ARG A 46 2.51 -20.40 -14.86
C ARG A 46 2.80 -19.46 -16.03
N VAL A 47 1.76 -18.91 -16.65
CA VAL A 47 1.90 -17.96 -17.75
C VAL A 47 2.61 -16.70 -17.30
N LEU A 48 2.23 -16.13 -16.15
CA LEU A 48 2.92 -14.94 -15.62
C LEU A 48 4.36 -15.27 -15.23
N ALA A 49 4.60 -16.42 -14.59
CA ALA A 49 5.93 -16.87 -14.19
C ALA A 49 6.89 -17.01 -15.38
N GLU A 50 6.42 -17.55 -16.50
CA GLU A 50 7.19 -17.63 -17.75
C GLU A 50 7.47 -16.23 -18.32
N LYS A 51 6.48 -15.33 -18.35
CA LYS A 51 6.63 -13.97 -18.87
C LYS A 51 7.63 -13.12 -18.10
N VAL A 52 7.66 -13.28 -16.78
CA VAL A 52 8.57 -12.54 -15.90
C VAL A 52 9.80 -13.38 -15.52
N ASP A 53 10.06 -14.48 -16.22
CA ASP A 53 11.22 -15.35 -16.06
C ASP A 53 11.59 -15.60 -14.58
N VAL A 54 10.64 -16.20 -13.85
CA VAL A 54 10.80 -16.68 -12.48
C VAL A 54 10.08 -18.02 -12.28
N GLY A 55 10.45 -18.78 -11.24
CA GLY A 55 9.72 -20.00 -10.91
C GLY A 55 8.29 -19.72 -10.40
N PHE A 56 7.31 -20.49 -10.86
CA PHE A 56 5.90 -20.35 -10.44
C PHE A 56 5.71 -20.48 -8.92
N THR A 57 6.51 -21.30 -8.23
CA THR A 57 6.49 -21.44 -6.77
C THR A 57 6.91 -20.15 -6.07
N TYR A 58 7.87 -19.43 -6.65
CA TYR A 58 8.29 -18.13 -6.14
C TYR A 58 7.21 -17.08 -6.39
N LEU A 59 6.66 -16.99 -7.61
CA LEU A 59 5.56 -16.07 -7.92
C LEU A 59 4.31 -16.33 -7.05
N SER A 60 4.01 -17.59 -6.74
CA SER A 60 2.94 -17.95 -5.80
C SER A 60 3.22 -17.43 -4.39
N ARG A 61 4.46 -17.49 -3.90
CA ARG A 61 4.82 -16.88 -2.60
C ARG A 61 4.67 -15.37 -2.63
N VAL A 62 5.07 -14.73 -3.73
CA VAL A 62 4.90 -13.28 -3.95
C VAL A 62 3.42 -12.89 -3.87
N GLU A 63 2.55 -13.53 -4.64
CA GLU A 63 1.11 -13.22 -4.66
C GLU A 63 0.40 -13.46 -3.33
N ASN A 64 0.90 -14.38 -2.50
CA ASN A 64 0.30 -14.69 -1.21
C ASN A 64 0.94 -13.93 -0.04
N GLY A 65 1.83 -12.96 -0.30
CA GLY A 65 2.52 -12.21 0.76
C GLY A 65 3.41 -13.08 1.65
N ARG A 66 3.88 -14.23 1.15
CA ARG A 66 4.71 -15.21 1.91
C ARG A 66 6.21 -15.00 1.69
N LEU A 67 6.62 -13.77 1.42
CA LEU A 67 8.02 -13.41 1.44
C LEU A 67 8.39 -13.16 2.91
N ASN A 68 9.50 -13.73 3.38
CA ASN A 68 9.90 -13.48 4.77
C ASN A 68 10.17 -11.99 4.94
N PHE A 69 10.05 -11.45 6.16
CA PHE A 69 10.40 -10.05 6.44
C PHE A 69 11.81 -9.75 5.90
N GLY A 70 11.89 -8.87 4.89
CA GLY A 70 13.13 -8.51 4.18
C GLY A 70 13.30 -9.10 2.77
N ASP A 71 12.50 -10.10 2.38
CA ASP A 71 12.54 -10.72 1.04
C ASP A 71 11.62 -10.00 0.03
N TYR A 72 11.58 -8.66 0.03
CA TYR A 72 10.80 -7.92 -0.97
C TYR A 72 11.30 -8.23 -2.39
N PRO A 73 10.40 -8.26 -3.40
CA PRO A 73 10.82 -8.47 -4.78
C PRO A 73 11.87 -7.45 -5.19
N SER A 74 12.83 -7.88 -6.01
CA SER A 74 13.87 -6.98 -6.53
C SER A 74 13.26 -5.94 -7.47
N ASP A 75 13.92 -4.78 -7.61
CA ASP A 75 13.50 -3.75 -8.58
C ASP A 75 13.35 -4.36 -9.99
N ALA A 76 14.28 -5.24 -10.38
CA ALA A 76 14.23 -5.93 -11.67
C ALA A 76 12.99 -6.82 -11.83
N LEU A 77 12.51 -7.47 -10.77
CA LEU A 77 11.28 -8.24 -10.82
C LEU A 77 10.05 -7.33 -10.87
N ILE A 78 10.03 -6.26 -10.08
CA ILE A 78 8.93 -5.28 -10.08
C ILE A 78 8.78 -4.67 -11.47
N HIS A 79 9.88 -4.27 -12.10
CA HIS A 79 9.90 -3.77 -13.48
C HIS A 79 9.33 -4.80 -14.47
N ARG A 80 9.82 -6.05 -14.44
CA ARG A 80 9.28 -7.13 -15.30
C ARG A 80 7.79 -7.38 -15.06
N LEU A 81 7.32 -7.31 -13.81
CA LEU A 81 5.91 -7.44 -13.47
C LEU A 81 5.08 -6.27 -14.01
N ALA A 82 5.56 -5.04 -13.86
CA ALA A 82 4.91 -3.85 -14.40
C ALA A 82 4.75 -3.94 -15.93
N ASP A 83 5.82 -4.29 -16.63
CA ASP A 83 5.82 -4.49 -18.09
C ASP A 83 4.85 -5.61 -18.51
N ALA A 84 4.96 -6.79 -17.89
CA ALA A 84 4.13 -7.93 -18.24
C ALA A 84 2.64 -7.67 -17.95
N LEU A 85 2.34 -7.01 -16.83
CA LEU A 85 0.97 -6.75 -16.38
C LEU A 85 0.40 -5.43 -16.90
N GLU A 86 1.18 -4.64 -17.66
CA GLU A 86 0.80 -3.28 -18.10
C GLU A 86 0.32 -2.41 -16.92
N ALA A 87 1.07 -2.47 -15.83
CA ALA A 87 0.75 -1.79 -14.57
C ALA A 87 1.69 -0.61 -14.31
N ASP A 88 1.31 0.27 -13.36
CA ASP A 88 2.17 1.36 -12.93
C ASP A 88 3.33 0.81 -12.06
N GLU A 89 4.55 0.97 -12.56
CA GLU A 89 5.76 0.54 -11.84
C GLU A 89 5.97 1.32 -10.53
N GLU A 90 5.64 2.61 -10.48
CA GLU A 90 5.76 3.41 -9.26
C GLU A 90 4.77 2.90 -8.20
N GLU A 91 3.55 2.57 -8.60
CA GLU A 91 2.54 1.93 -7.72
C GLU A 91 3.08 0.62 -7.14
N LEU A 92 3.51 -0.30 -8.01
CA LEU A 92 4.03 -1.61 -7.58
C LEU A 92 5.28 -1.48 -6.70
N THR A 93 6.13 -0.49 -6.96
CA THR A 93 7.33 -0.23 -6.15
C THR A 93 6.96 0.22 -4.74
N VAL A 94 6.00 1.14 -4.60
CA VAL A 94 5.53 1.62 -3.30
C VAL A 94 4.85 0.50 -2.51
N LEU A 95 4.00 -0.30 -3.17
CA LEU A 95 3.35 -1.46 -2.55
C LEU A 95 4.35 -2.53 -2.09
N ALA A 96 5.51 -2.62 -2.75
CA ALA A 96 6.61 -3.47 -2.34
C ALA A 96 7.48 -2.85 -1.22
N GLU A 97 7.02 -1.76 -0.59
CA GLU A 97 7.75 -1.00 0.44
C GLU A 97 9.13 -0.49 -0.04
N ARG A 98 9.25 -0.25 -1.35
CA ARG A 98 10.47 0.29 -1.97
C ARG A 98 10.26 1.75 -2.38
N VAL A 99 11.36 2.49 -2.46
CA VAL A 99 11.34 3.89 -2.88
C VAL A 99 11.56 3.98 -4.39
N PRO A 100 10.61 4.54 -5.17
CA PRO A 100 10.79 4.75 -6.61
C PRO A 100 12.08 5.49 -6.95
N GLU A 101 12.71 5.12 -8.07
CA GLU A 101 13.99 5.69 -8.54
C GLU A 101 13.98 7.22 -8.55
N ARG A 102 12.89 7.80 -9.04
CA ARG A 102 12.70 9.26 -9.10
C ARG A 102 12.82 9.89 -7.72
N ILE A 103 12.17 9.30 -6.71
CA ILE A 103 12.20 9.79 -5.33
C ILE A 103 13.58 9.57 -4.73
N ARG A 104 14.15 8.37 -4.88
CA ARG A 104 15.50 8.04 -4.38
C ARG A 104 16.55 9.04 -4.87
N ARG A 105 16.52 9.36 -6.16
CA ARG A 105 17.41 10.38 -6.76
C ARG A 105 17.22 11.77 -6.12
N ARG A 106 15.98 12.18 -5.85
CA ARG A 106 15.70 13.48 -5.23
C ARG A 106 16.19 13.53 -3.78
N VAL A 107 16.03 12.44 -3.03
CA VAL A 107 16.58 12.32 -1.66
C VAL A 107 18.10 12.47 -1.67
N LEU A 108 18.80 11.76 -2.56
CA LEU A 108 20.25 11.87 -2.69
C LEU A 108 20.74 13.27 -3.11
N GLN A 109 19.97 13.96 -3.94
CA GLN A 109 20.31 15.32 -4.39
C GLN A 109 20.11 16.39 -3.31
N ARG A 110 19.14 16.20 -2.40
CA ARG A 110 18.75 17.19 -1.39
C ARG A 110 18.47 16.53 -0.04
N PRO A 111 19.46 15.86 0.57
CA PRO A 111 19.25 15.14 1.83
C PRO A 111 18.81 16.05 2.97
N ASP A 112 19.26 17.32 2.96
CA ASP A 112 18.83 18.38 3.88
C ASP A 112 17.31 18.59 3.89
N VAL A 113 16.72 18.69 2.70
CA VAL A 113 15.27 18.93 2.54
C VAL A 113 14.48 17.73 3.00
N PHE A 114 14.84 16.53 2.54
CA PHE A 114 14.09 15.32 2.89
C PHE A 114 14.28 14.91 4.35
N GLY A 115 15.43 15.21 4.95
CA GLY A 115 15.62 15.09 6.39
C GLY A 115 14.75 16.05 7.20
N ALA A 116 14.57 17.29 6.74
CA ALA A 116 13.63 18.22 7.37
C ALA A 116 12.18 17.73 7.22
N LEU A 117 11.78 17.27 6.04
CA LEU A 117 10.45 16.71 5.78
C LEU A 117 10.15 15.50 6.68
N ALA A 118 11.12 14.61 6.88
CA ALA A 118 10.96 13.43 7.74
C ALA A 118 10.71 13.77 9.23
N ASN A 119 11.04 14.99 9.67
CA ASN A 119 10.80 15.47 11.03
C ASN A 119 9.51 16.30 11.17
N CYS A 120 8.79 16.58 10.08
CA CYS A 120 7.53 17.31 10.11
C CYS A 120 6.38 16.41 10.56
N ASP A 121 5.37 16.99 11.22
CA ASP A 121 4.10 16.30 11.48
C ASP A 121 3.21 16.25 10.23
N ASP A 122 2.24 15.33 10.22
CA ASP A 122 1.32 15.14 9.09
C ASP A 122 0.61 16.44 8.70
N LYS A 123 0.20 17.24 9.70
CA LYS A 123 -0.46 18.54 9.47
C LYS A 123 0.42 19.52 8.70
N THR A 124 1.73 19.53 8.96
CA THR A 124 2.68 20.38 8.25
C THR A 124 2.92 19.85 6.84
N LEU A 125 3.04 18.53 6.67
CA LEU A 125 3.20 17.90 5.35
C LEU A 125 1.98 18.16 4.45
N ASP A 126 0.75 18.06 4.97
CA ASP A 126 -0.49 18.36 4.24
C ASP A 126 -0.57 19.81 3.77
N LYS A 127 -0.15 20.76 4.63
CA LYS A 127 -0.07 22.18 4.27
C LYS A 127 0.92 22.41 3.13
N LEU A 128 2.12 21.83 3.22
CA LEU A 128 3.14 21.91 2.18
C LEU A 128 2.64 21.34 0.85
N MET A 129 1.98 20.17 0.89
CA MET A 129 1.37 19.56 -0.31
C MET A 129 0.33 20.47 -0.96
N THR A 130 -0.51 21.12 -0.14
CA THR A 130 -1.50 22.09 -0.62
C THR A 130 -0.85 23.32 -1.28
N GLU A 131 0.23 23.86 -0.70
CA GLU A 131 0.94 25.01 -1.25
C GLU A 131 1.65 24.69 -2.57
N ILE A 132 2.33 23.54 -2.64
CA ILE A 132 2.99 23.07 -3.87
C ILE A 132 1.95 22.82 -4.98
N GLY A 133 0.80 22.21 -4.64
CA GLY A 133 -0.30 21.95 -5.56
C GLY A 133 -1.02 23.22 -6.06
N LYS A 134 -1.08 24.29 -5.25
CA LYS A 134 -1.58 25.61 -5.66
C LYS A 134 -0.61 26.33 -6.59
N LYS A 135 0.70 26.23 -6.34
CA LYS A 135 1.73 26.94 -7.11
C LYS A 135 1.89 26.46 -8.55
N ARG A 136 1.47 25.22 -8.86
CA ARG A 136 1.50 24.63 -10.21
C ARG A 136 0.39 25.13 -11.16
N ARG A 137 -0.66 25.80 -10.67
CA ARG A 137 -1.81 26.24 -11.49
C ARG A 137 -1.71 27.64 -12.10
N ASN A 138 -0.64 28.39 -11.83
CA ASN A 138 -0.41 29.73 -12.43
C ASN A 138 0.66 29.69 -13.53
N ARG A 139 0.45 28.90 -14.59
CA ARG A 139 1.23 28.99 -15.83
C ARG A 139 0.31 28.99 -17.03
#